data_AF-A0A1V1UXF3-F1
#
_entry.id   AF-A0A1V1UXF3-F1
#
_cell.length_a   1.000
_cell.length_b   1.000
_cell.length_c   1.000
_cell.angle_alpha   90.00
_cell.angle_beta   90.00
_cell.angle_gamma   90.00
#
_symmetry.space_group_name_H-M   'P 1'
#
loop_
_entity.id
_entity.type
_entity.pdbx_description
1 polymer ?
#
loop_
_entity_poly.entity_id
_entity_poly.type
_entity_poly.pdbx_seq_one_letter_code
_entity_poly.pdbx_strand_id
1 'polypeptide(L)'
;MTLLRTLAIIAISMAITAVILLGWIGLVFVVNTYTPVAMTAEAALNLMLVVLLALIGLPILHTGLYRWFWHVRRRTAQGAFSVGQPPAFGSEPTAPPPRTVKTAGQRGLYAVVYAVGVVSLIAAYAPLGHQEALNAFLGRFSAGRASFTSLAQLVVVFLPMAASFAIIVPLLERDRRRMAAGLADEAEVLRLQAKQEWLFAFAAAFVMADFTAFLAGNMILQFLA
;
A
#
# COMPACT_ATOMS: atom_id res chain seq x y z
N MET A 1 5.40 20.33 20.53
CA MET A 1 4.21 20.61 19.68
C MET A 1 3.42 21.73 20.36
N THR A 2 3.00 22.79 19.66
CA THR A 2 2.25 23.90 20.28
C THR A 2 0.78 23.54 20.44
N LEU A 3 0.11 24.01 21.51
CA LEU A 3 -1.31 23.76 21.81
C LEU A 3 -2.22 23.99 20.59
N LEU A 4 -1.94 25.07 19.85
CA LEU A 4 -2.70 25.47 18.66
C LEU A 4 -2.58 24.45 17.50
N ARG A 5 -1.42 23.80 17.33
CA ARG A 5 -1.26 22.70 16.36
C ARG A 5 -2.02 21.45 16.78
N THR A 6 -2.04 21.14 18.07
CA THR A 6 -2.80 20.00 18.60
C THR A 6 -4.30 20.20 18.37
N LEU A 7 -4.82 21.39 18.69
CA LEU A 7 -6.23 21.73 18.43
C LEU A 7 -6.58 21.67 16.95
N ALA A 8 -5.70 22.16 16.08
CA ALA A 8 -5.90 22.08 14.63
C ALA A 8 -5.97 20.63 14.13
N ILE A 9 -5.07 19.74 14.62
CA ILE A 9 -5.10 18.31 14.28
C ILE A 9 -6.41 17.68 14.75
N ILE A 10 -6.85 17.96 15.98
CA ILE A 10 -8.11 17.43 16.51
C ILE A 10 -9.30 17.87 15.64
N ALA A 11 -9.39 19.17 15.33
CA ALA A 11 -10.48 19.70 14.51
C ALA A 11 -10.49 19.09 13.10
N ILE A 12 -9.33 18.94 12.47
CA ILE A 12 -9.20 18.29 11.15
C ILE A 12 -9.65 16.82 11.24
N SER A 13 -9.19 16.08 12.25
CA SER A 13 -9.58 14.69 12.46
C SER A 13 -11.09 14.54 12.67
N MET A 14 -11.71 15.42 13.47
CA MET A 14 -13.17 15.42 13.66
C MET A 14 -13.92 15.69 12.36
N ALA A 15 -13.47 16.67 11.57
CA ALA A 15 -14.09 17.00 10.29
C ALA A 15 -13.97 15.83 9.29
N ILE A 16 -12.80 15.18 9.21
CA ILE A 16 -12.59 13.99 8.36
C ILE A 16 -13.53 12.86 8.80
N THR A 17 -13.60 12.57 10.11
CA THR A 17 -14.52 11.55 10.64
C THR A 17 -15.97 11.86 10.28
N ALA A 18 -16.41 13.11 10.44
CA ALA A 18 -17.76 13.51 10.08
C ALA A 18 -18.05 13.31 8.59
N VAL A 19 -17.12 13.68 7.70
CA VAL A 19 -17.25 13.46 6.24
C VAL A 19 -17.34 11.97 5.92
N ILE A 20 -16.52 11.13 6.56
CA ILE A 20 -16.55 9.68 6.35
C ILE A 20 -17.90 9.10 6.82
N LEU A 21 -18.38 9.47 8.00
CA LEU A 21 -19.65 8.97 8.53
C LEU A 21 -20.86 9.43 7.70
N LEU A 22 -20.89 10.70 7.29
CA LEU A 22 -21.94 11.22 6.41
C LEU A 22 -21.89 10.58 5.03
N GLY A 23 -20.68 10.38 4.49
CA GLY A 23 -20.48 9.66 3.23
C GLY A 23 -20.98 8.22 3.31
N TRP A 24 -20.75 7.54 4.44
CA TRP A 24 -21.22 6.19 4.69
C TRP A 24 -22.74 6.09 4.72
N ILE A 25 -23.40 6.93 5.52
CA ILE A 25 -24.87 7.00 5.58
C ILE A 25 -25.45 7.37 4.20
N GLY A 26 -24.86 8.37 3.56
CA GLY A 26 -25.29 8.84 2.24
C GLY A 26 -25.16 7.76 1.17
N LEU A 27 -24.06 6.98 1.17
CA LEU A 27 -23.84 5.90 0.23
C LEU A 27 -24.89 4.80 0.38
N VAL A 28 -25.15 4.35 1.62
CA VAL A 28 -26.21 3.37 1.91
C VAL A 28 -27.56 3.89 1.40
N PHE A 29 -27.90 5.14 1.71
CA PHE A 29 -29.17 5.73 1.30
C PHE A 29 -29.29 5.84 -0.23
N VAL A 30 -28.27 6.37 -0.90
CA VAL A 30 -28.26 6.56 -2.35
C VAL A 30 -28.36 5.24 -3.08
N VAL A 31 -27.57 4.22 -2.72
CA VAL A 31 -27.63 2.93 -3.43
C VAL A 31 -28.97 2.25 -3.25
N ASN A 32 -29.49 2.16 -2.02
CA ASN A 32 -30.77 1.50 -1.76
C ASN A 32 -31.97 2.28 -2.33
N THR A 33 -31.85 3.60 -2.54
CA THR A 33 -32.92 4.43 -3.12
C THR A 33 -32.91 4.40 -4.65
N TYR A 34 -31.73 4.48 -5.26
CA TYR A 34 -31.59 4.73 -6.70
C TYR A 34 -31.11 3.52 -7.51
N THR A 35 -30.82 2.39 -6.87
CA THR A 35 -30.39 1.17 -7.54
C THR A 35 -31.18 -0.05 -7.04
N PRO A 36 -31.28 -1.13 -7.83
CA PRO A 36 -31.91 -2.37 -7.38
C PRO A 36 -31.02 -3.21 -6.45
N VAL A 37 -29.78 -2.76 -6.17
CA VAL A 37 -28.83 -3.50 -5.34
C VAL A 37 -29.08 -3.15 -3.88
N ALA A 38 -29.40 -4.17 -3.08
CA ALA A 38 -29.46 -4.02 -1.63
C ALA A 38 -28.03 -3.88 -1.08
N MET A 39 -27.71 -2.72 -0.54
CA MET A 39 -26.41 -2.45 0.09
C MET A 39 -26.58 -2.35 1.59
N THR A 40 -25.93 -3.25 2.33
CA THR A 40 -25.90 -3.19 3.79
C THR A 40 -24.94 -2.11 4.29
N ALA A 41 -25.09 -1.71 5.54
CA ALA A 41 -24.23 -0.69 6.13
C ALA A 41 -22.77 -1.18 6.21
N GLU A 42 -22.55 -2.44 6.54
CA GLU A 42 -21.24 -3.10 6.63
C GLU A 42 -20.55 -3.12 5.26
N ALA A 43 -21.29 -3.48 4.21
CA ALA A 43 -20.79 -3.50 2.84
C ALA A 43 -20.38 -2.10 2.36
N ALA A 44 -21.19 -1.08 2.68
CA ALA A 44 -20.88 0.32 2.36
C ALA A 44 -19.63 0.81 3.10
N LEU A 45 -19.51 0.50 4.39
CA LEU A 45 -18.35 0.87 5.21
C LEU A 45 -17.07 0.22 4.66
N ASN A 46 -17.13 -1.09 4.37
CA ASN A 46 -16.00 -1.84 3.81
C ASN A 46 -15.57 -1.26 2.46
N LEU A 47 -16.51 -1.01 1.54
CA LEU A 47 -16.24 -0.38 0.25
C LEU A 47 -15.53 0.97 0.43
N MET A 48 -16.04 1.83 1.31
CA MET A 48 -15.43 3.14 1.56
C MET A 48 -14.02 3.03 2.12
N LEU A 49 -13.79 2.16 3.10
CA LEU A 49 -12.46 1.98 3.69
C LEU A 49 -11.46 1.44 2.67
N VAL A 50 -11.85 0.44 1.87
CA VAL A 50 -10.99 -0.13 0.83
C VAL A 50 -10.68 0.90 -0.26
N VAL A 51 -11.67 1.67 -0.72
CA VAL A 51 -11.45 2.73 -1.72
C VAL A 51 -10.56 3.84 -1.17
N LEU A 52 -10.78 4.28 0.07
CA LEU A 52 -9.95 5.29 0.73
C LEU A 52 -8.51 4.80 0.88
N LEU A 53 -8.33 3.55 1.31
CA LEU A 53 -7.02 2.94 1.48
C LEU A 53 -6.31 2.76 0.13
N ALA A 54 -7.01 2.31 -0.90
CA ALA A 54 -6.42 2.12 -2.23
C ALA A 54 -6.05 3.46 -2.90
N LEU A 55 -6.92 4.47 -2.84
CA LEU A 55 -6.71 5.75 -3.53
C LEU A 55 -5.88 6.76 -2.75
N ILE A 56 -5.88 6.70 -1.42
CA ILE A 56 -5.21 7.68 -0.55
C ILE A 56 -4.14 7.00 0.31
N GLY A 57 -4.51 5.91 0.98
CA GLY A 57 -3.60 5.17 1.86
C GLY A 57 -2.36 4.64 1.14
N LEU A 58 -2.53 3.96 0.00
CA LEU A 58 -1.45 3.40 -0.79
C LEU A 58 -0.47 4.48 -1.28
N PRO A 59 -0.90 5.62 -1.88
CA PRO A 59 0.01 6.71 -2.19
C PRO A 59 0.77 7.29 -1.00
N ILE A 60 0.13 7.42 0.17
CA ILE A 60 0.78 7.92 1.39
C ILE A 60 1.85 6.93 1.86
N LEU A 61 1.49 5.65 2.00
CA LEU A 61 2.40 4.58 2.41
C LEU A 61 3.59 4.49 1.45
N HIS A 62 3.32 4.50 0.14
CA HIS A 62 4.34 4.44 -0.88
C HIS A 62 5.28 5.65 -0.81
N THR A 63 4.75 6.86 -0.65
CA THR A 63 5.58 8.07 -0.52
C THR A 63 6.48 8.00 0.71
N GLY A 64 5.96 7.51 1.84
CA GLY A 64 6.75 7.31 3.06
C GLY A 64 7.86 6.27 2.89
N LEU A 65 7.51 5.10 2.36
CA LEU A 65 8.46 4.02 2.10
C LEU A 65 9.51 4.40 1.07
N TYR A 66 9.15 5.12 0.01
CA TYR A 66 10.07 5.54 -1.03
C TYR A 66 11.13 6.51 -0.47
N ARG A 67 10.71 7.46 0.37
CA ARG A 67 11.63 8.34 1.09
C ARG A 67 12.55 7.56 2.02
N TRP A 68 12.00 6.59 2.75
CA TRP A 68 12.75 5.77 3.69
C TRP A 68 13.81 4.90 2.99
N PHE A 69 13.42 4.15 1.96
CA PHE A 69 14.32 3.27 1.22
C PHE A 69 15.44 4.06 0.54
N TRP A 70 15.09 5.20 -0.07
CA TRP A 70 16.08 6.11 -0.63
C TRP A 70 17.09 6.60 0.42
N HIS A 71 16.61 7.02 1.58
CA HIS A 71 17.45 7.49 2.67
C HIS A 71 18.41 6.40 3.16
N VAL A 72 17.90 5.19 3.43
CA VAL A 72 18.71 4.05 3.89
C VAL A 72 19.78 3.71 2.85
N ARG A 73 19.42 3.56 1.57
CA ARG A 73 20.38 3.26 0.50
C ARG A 73 21.53 4.26 0.44
N ARG A 74 21.23 5.56 0.52
CA ARG A 74 22.26 6.61 0.49
C ARG A 74 23.20 6.52 1.68
N ARG A 75 22.65 6.30 2.88
CA ARG A 75 23.41 6.20 4.13
C ARG A 75 24.29 4.95 4.15
N THR A 76 23.78 3.82 3.68
CA THR A 76 24.58 2.59 3.48
C THR A 76 25.72 2.82 2.49
N ALA A 77 25.46 3.49 1.35
CA ALA A 77 26.50 3.83 0.38
C ALA A 77 27.58 4.78 0.92
N GLN A 78 27.26 5.57 1.94
CA GLN A 78 28.19 6.46 2.66
C GLN A 78 28.91 5.77 3.83
N GLY A 79 28.66 4.47 4.05
CA GLY A 79 29.25 3.72 5.16
C GLY A 79 28.63 4.01 6.53
N ALA A 80 27.50 4.71 6.60
CA ALA A 80 26.83 5.01 7.87
C ALA A 80 26.13 3.79 8.48
N PHE A 81 25.76 2.80 7.66
CA PHE A 81 25.12 1.56 8.09
C PHE A 81 25.77 0.35 7.43
N SER A 82 25.92 -0.73 8.19
CA SER A 82 26.33 -2.03 7.65
C SER A 82 25.26 -2.59 6.70
N VAL A 83 25.70 -3.26 5.63
CA VAL A 83 24.79 -3.94 4.70
C VAL A 83 23.99 -5.00 5.46
N GLY A 84 22.67 -5.00 5.29
CA GLY A 84 21.76 -5.94 5.96
C GLY A 84 21.34 -5.55 7.38
N GLN A 85 21.84 -4.43 7.91
CA GLN A 85 21.42 -3.88 9.20
C GLN A 85 20.86 -2.47 9.04
N PRO A 86 19.68 -2.31 8.40
CA PRO A 86 19.04 -1.01 8.30
C PRO A 86 18.57 -0.54 9.68
N PRO A 87 18.55 0.79 9.93
CA PRO A 87 17.94 1.33 11.13
C PRO A 87 16.43 1.04 11.18
N ALA A 88 15.83 1.17 12.36
CA ALA A 88 14.38 1.01 12.52
C ALA A 88 13.61 2.06 11.70
N PHE A 89 12.48 1.66 11.11
CA PHE A 89 11.68 2.56 10.29
C PHE A 89 11.26 3.81 11.07
N GLY A 90 11.54 5.00 10.52
CA GLY A 90 11.18 6.28 11.13
C GLY A 90 12.08 6.72 12.29
N SER A 91 13.20 6.03 12.56
CA SER A 91 14.14 6.41 13.62
C SER A 91 14.89 7.72 13.34
N GLU A 92 14.99 8.11 12.06
CA GLU A 92 15.72 9.30 11.62
C GLU A 92 14.88 10.12 10.62
N PRO A 93 15.06 11.46 10.57
CA PRO A 93 14.46 12.29 9.54
C PRO A 93 14.91 11.88 8.13
N THR A 94 13.97 11.63 7.23
CA THR A 94 14.27 11.21 5.85
C THR A 94 14.37 12.39 4.89
N ALA A 95 15.46 12.43 4.13
CA ALA A 95 15.60 13.35 3.00
C ALA A 95 14.71 12.91 1.83
N PRO A 96 14.12 13.84 1.05
CA PRO A 96 13.38 13.49 -0.16
C PRO A 96 14.32 12.90 -1.23
N PRO A 97 13.84 11.94 -2.05
CA PRO A 97 14.55 11.46 -3.23
C PRO A 97 14.87 12.61 -4.21
N PRO A 98 15.99 12.54 -4.95
CA PRO A 98 16.38 13.57 -5.91
C PRO A 98 15.35 13.67 -7.03
N ARG A 99 15.19 14.89 -7.55
CA ARG A 99 14.33 15.15 -8.69
C ARG A 99 15.05 14.70 -9.97
N THR A 100 14.74 13.50 -10.44
CA THR A 100 15.22 12.98 -11.72
C THR A 100 14.17 13.14 -12.81
N VAL A 101 14.62 13.45 -14.04
CA VAL A 101 13.73 13.54 -15.20
C VAL A 101 13.31 12.12 -15.59
N LYS A 102 12.02 11.81 -15.41
CA LYS A 102 11.46 10.50 -15.75
C LYS A 102 11.16 10.42 -17.24
N THR A 103 11.58 9.34 -17.88
CA THR A 103 11.24 9.05 -19.28
C THR A 103 9.75 8.74 -19.44
N ALA A 104 9.20 8.87 -20.65
CA ALA A 104 7.80 8.53 -20.92
C ALA A 104 7.47 7.08 -20.53
N GLY A 105 8.36 6.13 -20.86
CA GLY A 105 8.21 4.73 -20.47
C GLY A 105 8.20 4.50 -18.95
N GLN A 106 9.00 5.25 -18.19
CA GLN A 106 8.95 5.18 -16.72
C GLN A 106 7.64 5.74 -16.15
N ARG A 107 7.14 6.85 -16.70
CA ARG A 107 5.85 7.41 -16.29
C ARG A 107 4.71 6.44 -16.58
N GLY A 108 4.71 5.84 -17.78
CA GLY A 108 3.75 4.82 -18.16
C GLY A 108 3.79 3.61 -17.24
N LEU A 109 4.99 3.07 -16.96
CA LEU A 109 5.16 1.98 -15.99
C LEU A 109 4.57 2.33 -14.62
N TYR A 110 4.87 3.52 -14.09
CA TYR A 110 4.38 3.93 -12.77
C TYR A 110 2.86 4.07 -12.74
N ALA A 111 2.28 4.65 -13.79
CA ALA A 111 0.83 4.76 -13.92
C ALA A 111 0.16 3.38 -13.99
N VAL A 112 0.70 2.46 -14.80
CA VAL A 112 0.17 1.09 -14.91
C VAL A 112 0.28 0.34 -13.59
N VAL A 113 1.44 0.40 -12.93
CA VAL A 113 1.67 -0.26 -11.63
C VAL A 113 0.70 0.26 -10.58
N TYR A 114 0.49 1.58 -10.51
CA TYR A 114 -0.51 2.17 -9.61
C TYR A 114 -1.94 1.75 -9.96
N ALA A 115 -2.33 1.82 -11.23
CA ALA A 115 -3.66 1.44 -11.66
C ALA A 115 -3.96 -0.02 -11.32
N VAL A 116 -3.01 -0.93 -11.60
CA VAL A 116 -3.13 -2.35 -11.26
C VAL A 116 -3.24 -2.54 -9.76
N GLY A 117 -2.39 -1.89 -8.96
CA GLY A 117 -2.44 -2.01 -7.49
C GLY A 117 -3.73 -1.47 -6.87
N VAL A 118 -4.26 -0.36 -7.38
CA VAL A 118 -5.54 0.20 -6.92
C VAL A 118 -6.70 -0.72 -7.28
N VAL A 119 -6.75 -1.15 -8.55
CA VAL A 119 -7.82 -2.02 -9.05
C VAL A 119 -7.77 -3.38 -8.34
N SER A 120 -6.59 -3.95 -8.09
CA SER A 120 -6.47 -5.22 -7.39
C SER A 120 -6.95 -5.14 -5.94
N LEU A 121 -6.59 -4.09 -5.19
CA LEU A 121 -7.09 -3.89 -3.83
C LEU A 121 -8.61 -3.76 -3.80
N ILE A 122 -9.18 -2.94 -4.69
CA ILE A 122 -10.63 -2.74 -4.76
C ILE A 122 -11.32 -4.05 -5.15
N ALA A 123 -10.85 -4.74 -6.19
CA ALA A 123 -11.45 -5.98 -6.66
C ALA A 123 -11.36 -7.10 -5.60
N ALA A 124 -10.25 -7.20 -4.88
CA ALA A 124 -10.04 -8.22 -3.86
C ALA A 124 -10.88 -7.98 -2.60
N TYR A 125 -10.94 -6.73 -2.13
CA TYR A 125 -11.45 -6.45 -0.78
C TYR A 125 -12.74 -5.63 -0.72
N ALA A 126 -13.13 -4.90 -1.77
CA ALA A 126 -14.29 -4.02 -1.69
C ALA A 126 -15.64 -4.78 -1.63
N PRO A 127 -15.86 -5.86 -2.42
CA PRO A 127 -17.01 -6.73 -2.22
C PRO A 127 -16.86 -7.49 -0.89
N LEU A 128 -17.76 -7.26 0.06
CA LEU A 128 -17.68 -7.88 1.39
C LEU A 128 -17.68 -9.42 1.31
N GLY A 129 -18.44 -9.99 0.36
CA GLY A 129 -18.47 -11.43 0.10
C GLY A 129 -17.12 -12.03 -0.33
N HIS A 130 -16.20 -11.25 -0.90
CA HIS A 130 -14.84 -11.73 -1.16
C HIS A 130 -14.04 -11.91 0.14
N GLN A 131 -14.26 -11.04 1.13
CA GLN A 131 -13.64 -11.18 2.45
C GLN A 131 -14.23 -12.34 3.24
N GLU A 132 -15.55 -12.56 3.14
CA GLU A 132 -16.19 -13.75 3.70
C GLU A 132 -15.63 -15.03 3.09
N ALA A 133 -15.53 -15.08 1.75
CA ALA A 133 -14.97 -16.23 1.03
C ALA A 133 -13.50 -16.48 1.42
N LEU A 134 -12.70 -15.43 1.55
CA LEU A 134 -11.32 -15.54 2.00
C LEU A 134 -11.24 -16.06 3.44
N ASN A 135 -12.05 -15.53 4.37
CA ASN A 135 -12.09 -16.01 5.76
C ASN A 135 -12.57 -17.47 5.84
N ALA A 136 -13.57 -17.86 5.05
CA ALA A 136 -14.06 -19.23 4.97
C ALA A 136 -12.99 -20.18 4.43
N PHE A 137 -12.24 -19.76 3.40
CA PHE A 137 -11.09 -20.48 2.88
C PHE A 137 -10.02 -20.67 3.97
N LEU A 138 -9.60 -19.59 4.63
CA LEU A 138 -8.60 -19.64 5.69
C LEU A 138 -9.05 -20.53 6.86
N GLY A 139 -10.33 -20.45 7.25
CA GLY A 139 -10.92 -21.29 8.28
C GLY A 139 -10.87 -22.77 7.92
N ARG A 140 -11.31 -23.12 6.71
CA ARG A 140 -11.35 -24.49 6.19
C ARG A 140 -9.98 -25.16 6.13
N PHE A 141 -8.94 -24.42 5.77
CA PHE A 141 -7.58 -24.95 5.60
C PHE A 141 -6.66 -24.72 6.81
N SER A 142 -7.20 -24.18 7.91
CA SER A 142 -6.48 -24.07 9.18
C SER A 142 -6.74 -25.28 10.08
N ALA A 143 -5.70 -25.77 10.76
CA ALA A 143 -5.78 -26.79 11.81
C ALA A 143 -6.11 -26.19 13.21
N GLY A 144 -6.67 -24.98 13.25
CA GLY A 144 -6.98 -24.22 14.48
C GLY A 144 -6.46 -22.77 14.44
N ARG A 145 -6.77 -21.99 15.49
CA ARG A 145 -6.50 -20.54 15.55
C ARG A 145 -5.04 -20.15 15.28
N ALA A 146 -4.07 -20.90 15.81
CA ALA A 146 -2.65 -20.59 15.60
C ALA A 146 -2.24 -20.75 14.12
N SER A 147 -2.75 -21.77 13.44
CA SER A 147 -2.49 -21.99 12.02
C SER A 147 -3.25 -21.04 11.09
N PHE A 148 -4.40 -20.49 11.54
CA PHE A 148 -5.16 -19.49 10.80
C PHE A 148 -4.32 -18.22 10.59
N THR A 149 -3.71 -17.69 11.65
CA THR A 149 -2.87 -16.47 11.55
C THR A 149 -1.69 -16.69 10.62
N SER A 150 -1.01 -17.83 10.71
CA SER A 150 0.11 -18.16 9.81
C SER A 150 -0.34 -18.28 8.36
N LEU A 151 -1.49 -18.92 8.10
CA LEU A 151 -2.05 -19.04 6.76
C LEU A 151 -2.51 -17.69 6.21
N ALA A 152 -3.13 -16.86 7.03
CA ALA A 152 -3.52 -15.49 6.67
C ALA A 152 -2.28 -14.66 6.31
N GLN A 153 -1.20 -14.75 7.11
CA GLN A 153 0.06 -14.08 6.81
C GLN A 153 0.67 -14.59 5.49
N LEU A 154 0.60 -15.90 5.22
CA LEU A 154 1.04 -16.48 3.96
C LEU A 154 0.26 -15.91 2.76
N VAL A 155 -1.07 -15.90 2.84
CA VAL A 155 -1.95 -15.53 1.73
C VAL A 155 -2.03 -14.02 1.51
N VAL A 156 -2.05 -13.22 2.59
CA VAL A 156 -2.29 -11.77 2.54
C VAL A 156 -0.98 -10.97 2.53
N VAL A 157 0.11 -11.51 3.08
CA VAL A 157 1.39 -10.80 3.13
C VAL A 157 2.40 -11.40 2.14
N PHE A 158 2.73 -12.68 2.33
CA PHE A 158 3.84 -13.28 1.58
C PHE A 158 3.50 -13.52 0.11
N LEU A 159 2.29 -13.96 -0.21
CA LEU A 159 1.89 -14.22 -1.59
C LEU A 159 1.83 -12.94 -2.45
N PRO A 160 1.16 -11.84 -2.03
CA PRO A 160 1.20 -10.57 -2.77
C PRO A 160 2.61 -9.99 -2.87
N MET A 161 3.43 -10.15 -1.84
CA MET A 161 4.83 -9.74 -1.87
C MET A 161 5.64 -10.54 -2.91
N ALA A 162 5.50 -11.87 -2.92
CA ALA A 162 6.16 -12.73 -3.87
C ALA A 162 5.73 -12.44 -5.31
N ALA A 163 4.43 -12.23 -5.55
CA ALA A 163 3.90 -11.84 -6.86
C ALA A 163 4.47 -10.49 -7.31
N SER A 164 4.53 -9.50 -6.41
CA SER A 164 5.12 -8.20 -6.69
C SER A 164 6.60 -8.35 -7.08
N PHE A 165 7.37 -9.15 -6.34
CA PHE A 165 8.78 -9.40 -6.66
C PHE A 165 8.99 -10.16 -7.96
N ALA A 166 8.16 -11.16 -8.27
CA ALA A 166 8.21 -11.86 -9.55
C ALA A 166 8.05 -10.89 -10.74
N ILE A 167 7.24 -9.83 -10.58
CA ILE A 167 7.02 -8.81 -11.61
C ILE A 167 8.17 -7.80 -11.68
N ILE A 168 8.64 -7.28 -10.53
CA ILE A 168 9.62 -6.19 -10.54
C ILE A 168 11.06 -6.68 -10.75
N VAL A 169 11.45 -7.84 -10.23
CA VAL A 169 12.84 -8.32 -10.26
C VAL A 169 13.43 -8.38 -11.68
N PRO A 170 12.73 -8.89 -12.72
CA PRO A 170 13.24 -8.87 -14.08
C PRO A 170 13.54 -7.46 -14.61
N LEU A 171 12.72 -6.47 -14.23
CA LEU A 171 12.93 -5.06 -14.60
C LEU A 171 14.17 -4.49 -13.92
N LEU A 172 14.36 -4.82 -12.64
CA LEU A 172 15.50 -4.36 -11.84
C LEU A 172 16.81 -4.97 -12.34
N GLU A 173 16.80 -6.25 -12.71
CA GLU A 173 17.97 -6.94 -13.24
C GLU A 173 18.41 -6.37 -14.58
N ARG A 174 17.45 -6.05 -15.47
CA ARG A 174 17.74 -5.35 -16.73
C ARG A 174 18.40 -4.00 -16.48
N ASP A 175 17.89 -3.21 -15.54
CA ASP A 175 18.47 -1.91 -15.19
C ASP A 175 19.86 -2.07 -14.57
N ARG A 176 20.06 -3.07 -13.71
CA ARG A 176 21.35 -3.37 -13.06
C ARG A 176 22.41 -3.76 -14.08
N ARG A 177 22.10 -4.64 -15.04
CA ARG A 177 23.02 -5.03 -16.11
C ARG A 177 23.46 -3.83 -16.94
N ARG A 178 22.54 -2.92 -17.27
CA ARG A 178 22.86 -1.70 -18.02
C ARG A 178 23.81 -0.78 -17.26
N MET A 179 23.58 -0.58 -15.95
CA MET A 179 24.49 0.21 -15.10
C MET A 179 25.87 -0.46 -14.97
N ALA A 180 25.91 -1.78 -14.76
CA ALA A 180 27.16 -2.52 -14.62
C ALA A 180 28.02 -2.53 -15.89
N ALA A 181 27.39 -2.48 -17.06
CA ALA A 181 28.07 -2.42 -18.35
C ALA A 181 28.66 -1.02 -18.66
N GLY A 182 28.51 -0.03 -17.77
CA GLY A 182 28.99 1.34 -18.00
C GLY A 182 28.24 2.08 -19.12
N LEU A 183 27.07 1.56 -19.53
CA LEU A 183 26.28 2.09 -20.65
C LEU A 183 25.35 3.25 -20.23
N ALA A 184 25.54 3.80 -19.03
CA ALA A 184 24.70 4.82 -18.44
C ALA A 184 25.57 5.95 -17.87
N ASP A 185 25.21 7.19 -18.20
CA ASP A 185 25.81 8.36 -17.57
C ASP A 185 25.33 8.50 -16.10
N GLU A 186 25.94 9.41 -15.35
CA GLU A 186 25.61 9.61 -13.92
C GLU A 186 24.13 9.96 -13.70
N ALA A 187 23.55 10.75 -14.60
CA ALA A 187 22.15 11.14 -14.54
C ALA A 187 21.21 9.95 -14.77
N GLU A 188 21.55 9.07 -15.73
CA GLU A 188 20.84 7.84 -16.01
C GLU A 188 20.97 6.84 -14.87
N VAL A 189 22.17 6.67 -14.30
CA VAL A 189 22.37 5.84 -13.11
C VAL A 189 21.47 6.33 -11.98
N LEU A 190 21.48 7.62 -11.66
CA LEU A 190 20.64 8.18 -10.59
C LEU A 190 19.14 7.93 -10.86
N ARG A 191 18.70 8.09 -12.12
CA ARG A 191 17.32 7.84 -12.54
C ARG A 191 16.93 6.36 -12.43
N LEU A 192 17.83 5.45 -12.77
CA LEU A 192 17.61 4.00 -12.65
C LEU A 192 17.58 3.58 -11.18
N GLN A 193 18.50 4.07 -10.34
CA GLN A 193 18.45 3.84 -8.89
C GLN A 193 17.15 4.36 -8.28
N ALA A 194 16.72 5.57 -8.65
CA ALA A 194 15.45 6.14 -8.20
C ALA A 194 14.25 5.28 -8.62
N LYS A 195 14.28 4.66 -9.81
CA LYS A 195 13.27 3.70 -10.26
C LYS A 195 13.28 2.41 -9.44
N GLN A 196 14.47 1.87 -9.12
CA GLN A 196 14.59 0.66 -8.30
C GLN A 196 13.95 0.87 -6.92
N GLU A 197 14.32 1.95 -6.23
CA GLU A 197 13.76 2.28 -4.91
C GLU A 197 12.26 2.55 -4.97
N TRP A 198 11.78 3.17 -6.05
CA TRP A 198 10.35 3.43 -6.25
C TRP A 198 9.57 2.12 -6.40
N LEU A 199 10.07 1.16 -7.20
CA LEU A 199 9.39 -0.13 -7.41
C LEU A 199 9.38 -0.98 -6.13
N PHE A 200 10.48 -1.01 -5.38
CA PHE A 200 10.54 -1.71 -4.09
C PHE A 200 9.60 -1.07 -3.07
N ALA A 201 9.60 0.25 -2.97
CA ALA A 201 8.72 0.98 -2.07
C ALA A 201 7.25 0.77 -2.43
N PHE A 202 6.91 0.73 -3.72
CA PHE A 202 5.56 0.42 -4.17
C PHE A 202 5.14 -0.99 -3.74
N ALA A 203 5.98 -2.00 -3.98
CA ALA A 203 5.67 -3.38 -3.59
C ALA A 203 5.43 -3.51 -2.08
N ALA A 204 6.29 -2.90 -1.26
CA ALA A 204 6.11 -2.87 0.19
C ALA A 204 4.82 -2.13 0.60
N ALA A 205 4.53 -0.98 -0.02
CA ALA A 205 3.33 -0.20 0.27
C ALA A 205 2.05 -0.93 -0.12
N PHE A 206 2.07 -1.61 -1.26
CA PHE A 206 0.97 -2.43 -1.75
C PHE A 206 0.66 -3.56 -0.76
N VAL A 207 1.67 -4.30 -0.29
CA VAL A 207 1.49 -5.36 0.71
C VAL A 207 0.97 -4.81 2.04
N MET A 208 1.46 -3.65 2.48
CA MET A 208 0.93 -3.01 3.69
C MET A 208 -0.53 -2.57 3.54
N ALA A 209 -0.90 -2.02 2.38
CA ALA A 209 -2.28 -1.64 2.08
C ALA A 209 -3.18 -2.88 1.97
N ASP A 210 -2.71 -3.94 1.32
CA ASP A 210 -3.39 -5.24 1.20
C ASP A 210 -3.71 -5.83 2.58
N PHE A 211 -2.71 -5.91 3.44
CA PHE A 211 -2.88 -6.36 4.82
C PHE A 211 -3.85 -5.48 5.62
N THR A 212 -3.78 -4.16 5.44
CA THR A 212 -4.67 -3.22 6.14
C THR A 212 -6.12 -3.35 5.65
N ALA A 213 -6.32 -3.59 4.35
CA ALA A 213 -7.64 -3.82 3.76
C ALA A 213 -8.27 -5.10 4.31
N PHE A 214 -7.49 -6.18 4.35
CA PHE A 214 -7.88 -7.44 4.95
C PHE A 214 -8.23 -7.29 6.44
N LEU A 215 -7.38 -6.63 7.22
CA LEU A 215 -7.62 -6.41 8.64
C LEU A 215 -8.91 -5.63 8.87
N ALA A 216 -9.13 -4.56 8.10
CA ALA A 216 -10.29 -3.69 8.25
C ALA A 216 -11.60 -4.44 7.98
N GLY A 217 -11.70 -5.18 6.86
CA GLY A 217 -12.92 -5.91 6.59
C GLY A 217 -13.10 -7.15 7.47
N ASN A 218 -12.02 -7.78 7.96
CA ASN A 218 -12.15 -8.82 8.99
C ASN A 218 -12.69 -8.26 10.32
N MET A 219 -12.32 -7.03 10.71
CA MET A 219 -12.94 -6.36 11.86
C MET A 219 -14.44 -6.09 11.63
N ILE A 220 -14.82 -5.68 10.42
CA ILE A 220 -16.25 -5.50 10.08
C ILE A 220 -17.00 -6.82 10.21
N LEU A 221 -16.46 -7.90 9.63
CA LEU A 221 -17.10 -9.22 9.66
C LEU A 221 -17.22 -9.80 11.08
N GLN A 222 -16.29 -9.49 11.99
CA GLN A 222 -16.34 -10.03 13.36
C GLN A 222 -17.23 -9.24 14.32
N PHE A 223 -17.42 -7.95 14.08
CA PHE A 223 -18.07 -7.06 15.04
C PHE A 223 -19.37 -6.42 14.53
N LEU A 224 -19.61 -6.40 13.23
CA LEU A 224 -20.74 -5.69 12.62
C LEU A 224 -21.62 -6.57 11.70
N ALA A 225 -21.11 -7.70 11.21
CA ALA A 225 -21.86 -8.68 10.42
C ALA A 225 -22.35 -9.84 11.30
#